data_AF-A0A1I8A1P9-F1
#
_entry.id   AF-A0A1I8A1P9-F1
#
_cell.length_a   1.000
_cell.length_b   1.000
_cell.length_c   1.000
_cell.angle_alpha   90.00
_cell.angle_beta   90.00
_cell.angle_gamma   90.00
#
_symmetry.space_group_name_H-M   'P 1'
#
loop_
_entity.id
_entity.type
_entity.pdbx_description
1 polymer ?
#
loop_
_entity_poly.entity_id
_entity_poly.type
_entity_poly.pdbx_seq_one_letter_code
_entity_poly.pdbx_strand_id
1 'polypeptide(L)'
;MDLAGTPSFLPPEWYRSGFYHGNRGDLWAAAITLVFMCTAKLPWDLTCRKKDANFKRFSSGISIEGWNRLAQKEESFIRSLLNRAIARWVIPRGCWDALKKYRL
;
A
#
# COMPACT_ATOMS: atom_id res chain seq x y z
N MET A 1 -4.28 20.15 12.60
CA MET A 1 -3.55 19.70 11.40
C MET A 1 -4.46 18.74 10.69
N ASP A 2 -5.12 19.19 9.62
CA ASP A 2 -5.86 18.29 8.75
C ASP A 2 -4.85 17.37 8.06
N LEU A 3 -4.98 16.07 8.31
CA LEU A 3 -4.16 15.06 7.67
C LEU A 3 -4.55 15.04 6.18
N ALA A 4 -3.66 15.50 5.31
CA ALA A 4 -3.85 15.34 3.87
C ALA A 4 -3.83 13.84 3.50
N GLY A 5 -4.85 13.40 2.76
CA GLY A 5 -4.98 12.02 2.28
C GLY A 5 -5.93 11.15 3.10
N THR A 6 -6.43 10.08 2.48
CA THR A 6 -7.31 9.10 3.13
C THR A 6 -6.48 8.12 3.96
N PRO A 7 -6.68 8.00 5.28
CA PRO A 7 -5.83 7.23 6.18
C PRO A 7 -5.53 5.78 5.77
N SER A 8 -6.50 5.08 5.16
CA SER A 8 -6.34 3.72 4.65
C SER A 8 -5.34 3.58 3.50
N PHE A 9 -5.15 4.65 2.73
CA PHE A 9 -4.29 4.70 1.55
C PHE A 9 -2.89 5.27 1.86
N LEU A 10 -2.70 5.85 3.04
CA LEU A 10 -1.40 6.38 3.43
C LEU A 10 -0.45 5.23 3.80
N PRO A 11 0.82 5.26 3.35
CA PRO A 11 1.75 4.20 3.65
C PRO A 11 2.22 4.27 5.13
N PRO A 12 2.65 3.15 5.73
CA PRO A 12 2.90 3.07 7.18
C PRO A 12 4.07 3.94 7.67
N GLU A 13 5.00 4.32 6.80
CA GLU A 13 6.06 5.29 7.11
C GLU A 13 5.51 6.66 7.48
N TRP A 14 4.37 7.06 6.92
CA TRP A 14 3.71 8.33 7.25
C TRP A 14 3.41 8.43 8.74
N TYR A 15 2.87 7.36 9.32
CA TYR A 15 2.54 7.31 10.76
C TYR A 15 3.74 7.02 11.67
N ARG A 16 4.91 6.73 11.10
CA ARG A 16 6.14 6.43 11.86
C ARG A 16 7.09 7.60 11.92
N SER A 17 7.33 8.26 10.79
CA SER A 17 8.32 9.34 10.66
C SER A 17 7.73 10.64 10.12
N GLY A 18 6.47 10.65 9.67
CA GLY A 18 5.88 11.80 8.98
C GLY A 18 6.46 12.03 7.58
N PHE A 19 7.31 11.12 7.07
CA PHE A 19 8.00 11.28 5.81
C PHE A 19 7.30 10.48 4.70
N TYR A 20 6.88 11.16 3.64
CA TYR A 20 6.24 10.56 2.46
C TYR A 20 7.26 10.37 1.36
N HIS A 21 7.44 9.13 0.91
CA HIS A 21 8.24 8.84 -0.29
C HIS A 21 7.29 8.76 -1.49
N GLY A 22 7.18 9.84 -2.28
CA GLY A 22 6.24 9.99 -3.40
C GLY A 22 5.94 8.70 -4.16
N ASN A 23 6.93 8.20 -4.90
CA ASN A 23 6.80 7.00 -5.73
C ASN A 23 6.37 5.74 -4.95
N ARG A 24 6.75 5.62 -3.67
CA ARG A 24 6.41 4.44 -2.84
C ARG A 24 5.01 4.57 -2.25
N GLY A 25 4.63 5.78 -1.86
CA GLY A 25 3.28 6.09 -1.39
C GLY A 25 2.24 5.91 -2.48
N ASP A 26 2.56 6.29 -3.72
CA ASP A 26 1.64 6.13 -4.85
C ASP A 26 1.43 4.64 -5.18
N LEU A 27 2.48 3.83 -5.17
CA LEU A 27 2.37 2.38 -5.38
C LEU A 27 1.63 1.70 -4.24
N TRP A 28 1.85 2.13 -3.00
CA TRP A 28 1.07 1.68 -1.85
C TRP A 28 -0.42 2.00 -2.06
N ALA A 29 -0.75 3.26 -2.36
CA ALA A 29 -2.12 3.69 -2.58
C ALA A 29 -2.78 2.93 -3.75
N ALA A 30 -2.04 2.71 -4.85
CA ALA A 30 -2.51 1.92 -5.99
C ALA A 30 -2.82 0.46 -5.60
N ALA A 31 -2.01 -0.16 -4.73
CA ALA A 31 -2.28 -1.50 -4.22
C ALA A 31 -3.54 -1.55 -3.35
N ILE A 32 -3.79 -0.52 -2.53
CA ILE A 32 -5.05 -0.39 -1.76
C ILE A 32 -6.24 -0.20 -2.70
N THR A 33 -6.11 0.60 -3.75
CA THR A 33 -7.14 0.76 -4.79
C THR A 33 -7.44 -0.59 -5.47
N LEU A 34 -6.42 -1.38 -5.80
CA LEU A 34 -6.62 -2.71 -6.38
C LEU A 34 -7.37 -3.64 -5.43
N VAL A 35 -7.01 -3.68 -4.15
CA VAL A 35 -7.75 -4.44 -3.12
C VAL A 35 -9.21 -3.99 -3.06
N PHE A 36 -9.46 -2.68 -3.08
CA PHE A 36 -10.81 -2.14 -3.05
C PHE A 36 -11.62 -2.54 -4.29
N MET A 37 -11.03 -2.47 -5.49
CA MET A 37 -11.69 -2.89 -6.73
C MET A 37 -12.06 -4.38 -6.71
N CYS A 38 -11.20 -5.24 -6.16
CA CYS A 38 -11.45 -6.68 -6.12
C CYS A 38 -12.42 -7.11 -5.01
N THR A 39 -12.45 -6.38 -3.89
CA THR A 39 -13.19 -6.82 -2.68
C THR A 39 -14.39 -5.94 -2.34
N ALA A 40 -14.49 -4.74 -2.93
CA ALA A 40 -15.39 -3.65 -2.55
C ALA A 40 -15.25 -3.22 -1.08
N LYS A 41 -14.10 -3.51 -0.44
CA LYS A 41 -13.82 -3.20 0.95
C LYS A 41 -12.40 -2.68 1.11
N LEU A 42 -12.20 -1.73 2.02
CA LEU A 42 -10.86 -1.32 2.43
C LEU A 42 -10.28 -2.38 3.39
N PRO A 43 -8.98 -2.68 3.28
CA PRO A 43 -8.36 -3.70 4.13
C PRO A 43 -8.15 -3.24 5.58
N TRP A 44 -8.18 -1.92 5.84
CA TRP A 44 -7.99 -1.29 7.14
C TRP A 44 -8.44 0.18 7.09
N ASP A 45 -8.65 0.77 8.26
CA ASP A 45 -8.95 2.20 8.40
C ASP A 45 -7.67 3.03 8.47
N LEU A 46 -6.59 2.44 9.00
CA LEU A 46 -5.34 3.14 9.27
C LEU A 46 -4.12 2.22 9.18
N THR A 47 -3.05 2.67 8.51
CA THR A 47 -1.78 1.90 8.41
C THR A 47 -0.89 2.00 9.66
N CYS A 48 -1.50 1.91 10.84
CA CYS A 48 -0.83 1.98 12.14
C CYS A 48 -1.02 0.68 12.95
N ARG A 49 0.05 -0.11 13.10
CA ARG A 49 0.01 -1.42 13.79
C ARG A 49 -0.51 -1.34 15.24
N LYS A 50 -0.36 -0.18 15.90
CA LYS A 50 -0.81 0.04 17.28
C LYS A 50 -2.30 0.41 17.37
N LYS A 51 -2.87 0.96 16.30
CA LYS A 51 -4.22 1.57 16.30
C LYS A 51 -5.23 0.81 15.45
N ASP A 52 -4.79 -0.02 14.52
CA ASP A 52 -5.65 -0.78 13.61
C ASP A 52 -5.36 -2.28 13.68
N ALA A 53 -6.38 -3.06 14.02
CA ALA A 53 -6.29 -4.51 14.21
C ALA A 53 -6.08 -5.27 12.90
N ASN A 54 -6.71 -4.83 11.80
CA ASN A 54 -6.57 -5.47 10.49
C ASN A 54 -5.18 -5.21 9.92
N PHE A 55 -4.68 -3.98 10.05
CA PHE A 55 -3.31 -3.65 9.67
C PHE A 55 -2.28 -4.39 10.54
N LYS A 56 -2.57 -4.62 11.82
CA LYS A 56 -1.74 -5.45 12.70
C LYS A 56 -1.70 -6.91 12.22
N ARG A 57 -2.84 -7.51 11.86
CA ARG A 57 -2.92 -8.87 11.30
C ARG A 57 -2.13 -8.97 10.00
N PHE A 58 -2.36 -8.04 9.08
CA PHE A 58 -1.63 -7.94 7.82
C PHE A 58 -0.12 -7.88 8.04
N SER A 59 0.34 -6.98 8.92
CA SER A 59 1.75 -6.80 9.26
C SER A 59 2.38 -8.06 9.89
N SER A 60 1.57 -8.96 10.41
CA SER A 60 1.97 -10.26 10.97
C SER A 60 1.88 -11.40 9.96
N GLY A 61 1.61 -11.12 8.67
CA GLY A 61 1.49 -12.13 7.62
C GLY A 61 0.15 -12.86 7.61
N ILE A 62 -0.81 -12.44 8.44
CA ILE A 62 -2.12 -13.07 8.53
C ILE A 62 -3.02 -12.50 7.42
N SER A 63 -3.84 -13.35 6.80
CA SER A 63 -4.84 -12.90 5.83
C SER A 63 -5.95 -12.08 6.50
N ILE A 64 -6.44 -11.08 5.78
CA ILE A 64 -7.46 -10.13 6.24
C ILE A 64 -8.82 -10.58 5.71
N GLU A 65 -9.88 -10.23 6.42
CA GLU A 65 -11.24 -10.50 5.97
C GLU A 65 -11.50 -9.93 4.56
N GLY A 66 -12.17 -10.70 3.70
CA GLY A 66 -12.48 -10.30 2.32
C GLY A 66 -11.39 -10.62 1.30
N TRP A 67 -10.15 -10.87 1.73
CA TRP A 67 -9.05 -11.28 0.84
C TRP A 67 -9.19 -12.71 0.34
N ASN A 68 -10.06 -13.51 0.95
CA ASN A 68 -10.47 -14.83 0.44
C ASN A 68 -11.14 -14.77 -0.95
N ARG A 69 -11.52 -13.57 -1.42
CA ARG A 69 -12.02 -13.34 -2.79
C ARG A 69 -10.90 -13.18 -3.82
N LEU A 70 -9.66 -12.95 -3.38
CA LEU A 70 -8.50 -12.83 -4.24
C LEU A 70 -7.97 -14.22 -4.57
N ALA A 71 -7.57 -14.44 -5.82
CA ALA A 71 -6.77 -15.60 -6.16
C ALA A 71 -5.41 -15.51 -5.46
N GLN A 72 -4.80 -16.65 -5.13
CA GLN A 72 -3.50 -16.70 -4.44
C GLN A 72 -2.41 -15.86 -5.14
N LYS A 73 -2.42 -15.85 -6.48
CA LYS A 73 -1.49 -15.03 -7.29
C LYS A 73 -1.72 -13.52 -7.10
N GLU A 74 -2.96 -13.10 -6.95
CA GLU A 74 -3.35 -11.69 -6.76
C GLU A 74 -2.98 -11.22 -5.36
N GLU A 75 -3.28 -12.04 -4.34
CA GLU A 75 -2.85 -11.76 -2.97
C GLU A 75 -1.32 -11.66 -2.88
N SER A 76 -0.59 -12.60 -3.49
CA SER A 76 0.88 -12.58 -3.51
C SER A 76 1.42 -11.31 -4.18
N PHE A 77 0.85 -10.94 -5.33
CA PHE A 77 1.21 -9.71 -6.04
C PHE A 77 0.92 -8.46 -5.19
N ILE A 78 -0.27 -8.34 -4.62
CA ILE A 78 -0.66 -7.22 -3.73
C ILE A 78 0.28 -7.14 -2.52
N ARG A 79 0.59 -8.28 -1.88
CA ARG A 79 1.53 -8.32 -0.75
C ARG A 79 2.93 -7.87 -1.15
N SER A 80 3.36 -8.15 -2.37
CA SER A 80 4.63 -7.65 -2.89
C SER A 80 4.63 -6.11 -3.01
N LEU A 81 3.51 -5.51 -3.42
CA LEU A 81 3.35 -4.06 -3.49
C LEU A 81 3.20 -3.41 -2.09
N LEU A 82 2.73 -4.15 -1.10
CA LEU A 82 2.54 -3.65 0.27
C LEU A 82 3.72 -3.98 1.20
N ASN A 83 4.83 -4.48 0.65
CA ASN A 83 5.99 -4.87 1.44
C ASN A 83 6.85 -3.65 1.83
N ARG A 84 7.00 -3.45 3.14
CA ARG A 84 7.81 -2.39 3.79
C ARG A 84 9.28 -2.35 3.40
N ALA A 85 9.88 -3.48 3.02
CA ALA A 85 11.33 -3.63 2.99
C ALA A 85 11.98 -3.25 1.65
N ILE A 86 11.20 -2.81 0.66
CA ILE A 86 11.72 -2.76 -0.68
C ILE A 86 12.46 -1.42 -0.90
N ALA A 87 13.75 -1.45 -0.57
CA ALA A 87 14.79 -0.64 -1.21
C ALA A 87 15.09 -1.11 -2.66
N ARG A 88 14.31 -2.06 -3.21
CA ARG A 88 14.51 -2.74 -4.51
C ARG A 88 13.22 -2.85 -5.34
N TRP A 89 12.39 -1.82 -5.41
CA TRP A 89 11.23 -1.89 -6.30
C TRP A 89 11.84 -1.78 -7.68
N VAL A 90 11.70 -2.83 -8.49
CA VAL A 90 11.91 -2.69 -9.93
C VAL A 90 10.78 -1.80 -10.40
N ILE A 91 11.02 -0.48 -10.39
CA ILE A 91 10.12 0.50 -10.98
C ILE A 91 9.86 0.01 -12.41
N PRO A 92 8.61 -0.33 -12.77
CA PRO A 92 8.30 -0.76 -14.12
C PRO A 92 8.83 0.26 -15.12
N ARG A 93 9.40 -0.21 -16.23
CA ARG A 93 10.14 0.65 -17.17
C ARG A 93 9.32 1.87 -17.64
N GLY A 94 8.01 1.71 -17.83
CA GLY A 94 7.11 2.82 -18.18
C GLY A 94 7.04 3.94 -17.14
N CYS A 95 7.25 3.64 -15.86
CA CYS A 95 7.31 4.65 -14.80
C CYS A 95 8.66 5.40 -14.82
N TRP A 96 9.75 4.73 -15.20
CA TRP A 96 11.04 5.39 -15.48
C TRP A 96 10.97 6.34 -16.67
N ASP A 97 10.28 5.93 -17.73
CA ASP A 97 10.10 6.74 -18.93
C ASP A 97 9.29 8.01 -18.60
N ALA A 98 8.26 7.89 -17.76
CA ALA A 98 7.52 9.05 -17.25
C ALA A 98 8.39 9.98 -16.40
N LEU A 99 9.17 9.45 -15.44
CA LEU A 99 10.07 10.25 -14.60
C LEU A 99 11.11 11.02 -15.43
N LYS A 100 11.71 10.38 -16.46
CA LYS A 100 12.64 11.04 -17.38
C LYS A 100 11.97 12.10 -18.25
N LYS A 101 10.75 11.82 -18.72
CA LYS A 101 10.01 12.71 -19.62
C LYS A 101 9.58 14.00 -18.92
N TYR A 102 9.22 13.94 -17.65
CA TYR A 102 8.63 15.06 -16.93
C TYR A 102 9.58 15.80 -15.97
N ARG A 103 10.84 15.37 -15.81
CA ARG A 103 11.87 15.99 -14.92
C ARG A 103 11.27 16.47 -13.58
N LEU A 104 10.67 15.53 -12.84
CA LEU A 104 10.33 15.74 -11.43
C LEU A 104 11.57 15.59 -10.56
#